data_AF-A0A3N5U662-F1
#
_entry.id   AF-A0A3N5U662-F1
#
_cell.length_a   1.000
_cell.length_b   1.000
_cell.length_c   1.000
_cell.angle_alpha   90.00
_cell.angle_beta   90.00
_cell.angle_gamma   90.00
#
_symmetry.space_group_name_H-M   'P 1'
#
loop_
_entity.id
_entity.type
_entity.pdbx_description
1 polymer ?
#
loop_
_entity_poly.entity_id
_entity_poly.type
_entity_poly.pdbx_seq_one_letter_code
_entity_poly.pdbx_strand_id
1 'polypeptide(L)'
;MQKRMEYYARKSGLTLSCHHLRHTMATQMLNADADLVSIQDLLGHSRIKTTQRYCNISNLKVQRDYFKAMQVILQRTGVNPL
;
A
#
# COMPACT_ATOMS: atom_id res chain seq x y z
N MET A 1 13.82 7.29 -18.08
CA MET A 1 12.58 6.66 -17.57
C MET A 1 11.32 7.29 -18.19
N GLN A 2 11.09 8.60 -18.01
CA GLN A 2 9.83 9.26 -18.39
C GLN A 2 9.50 9.18 -19.90
N LYS A 3 10.45 9.46 -20.79
CA LYS A 3 10.25 9.40 -22.26
C LYS A 3 9.91 7.99 -22.81
N ARG A 4 10.47 6.93 -22.19
CA ARG A 4 10.14 5.54 -22.55
C ARG A 4 8.73 5.16 -22.08
N MET A 5 8.35 5.62 -20.88
CA MET A 5 7.01 5.39 -20.34
C MET A 5 5.94 6.06 -21.20
N GLU A 6 6.16 7.33 -21.60
CA GLU A 6 5.28 8.08 -22.50
C GLU A 6 5.15 7.40 -23.87
N TYR A 7 6.24 6.85 -24.40
CA TYR A 7 6.22 6.09 -25.66
C TYR A 7 5.31 4.86 -25.58
N TYR A 8 5.42 4.05 -24.52
CA TYR A 8 4.57 2.87 -24.35
C TYR A 8 3.12 3.23 -24.00
N ALA A 9 2.92 4.26 -23.17
CA ALA A 9 1.59 4.79 -22.84
C ALA A 9 0.83 5.22 -24.12
N ARG A 10 1.51 5.96 -25.01
CA ARG A 10 0.96 6.36 -26.31
C ARG A 10 0.69 5.15 -27.22
N LYS A 11 1.57 4.16 -27.22
CA LYS A 11 1.40 2.93 -28.02
C LYS A 11 0.24 2.05 -27.53
N SER A 12 -0.06 2.06 -26.23
CA SER A 12 -1.18 1.33 -25.63
C SER A 12 -2.50 2.12 -25.63
N GLY A 13 -2.51 3.37 -26.10
CA GLY A 13 -3.69 4.25 -26.05
C GLY A 13 -4.10 4.67 -24.63
N LEU A 14 -3.20 4.53 -23.64
CA LEU A 14 -3.49 4.80 -22.23
C LEU A 14 -2.71 6.02 -21.75
N THR A 15 -3.38 6.96 -21.08
CA THR A 15 -2.73 8.14 -20.50
C THR A 15 -2.08 7.79 -19.16
N LEU A 16 -0.85 7.27 -19.19
CA LEU A 16 -0.12 6.82 -18.01
C LEU A 16 1.05 7.74 -17.68
N SER A 17 1.21 8.04 -16.39
CA SER A 17 2.38 8.72 -15.85
C SER A 17 3.17 7.75 -14.96
N CYS A 18 4.46 8.03 -14.73
CA CYS A 18 5.26 7.30 -13.75
C CYS A 18 4.60 7.29 -12.36
N HIS A 19 3.84 8.34 -12.05
CA HIS A 19 3.14 8.49 -10.79
C HIS A 19 1.93 7.54 -10.68
N HIS A 20 1.15 7.39 -11.76
CA HIS A 20 0.03 6.44 -11.81
C HIS A 20 0.50 5.00 -11.62
N LEU A 21 1.58 4.61 -12.31
CA LEU A 21 2.14 3.26 -12.18
C LEU A 21 2.67 2.99 -10.77
N ARG A 22 3.35 3.96 -10.16
CA ARG A 22 3.82 3.88 -8.76
C ARG A 22 2.65 3.70 -7.80
N HIS A 23 1.55 4.42 -8.00
CA HIS A 23 0.35 4.27 -7.18
C HIS A 23 -0.32 2.92 -7.36
N THR A 24 -0.50 2.46 -8.59
CA THR A 24 -1.08 1.13 -8.85
C THR A 24 -0.25 0.05 -8.19
N MET A 25 1.08 0.10 -8.35
CA MET A 25 2.01 -0.84 -7.74
C MET A 25 1.92 -0.84 -6.20
N ALA A 26 1.88 0.33 -5.56
CA ALA A 26 1.74 0.44 -4.11
C ALA A 26 0.39 -0.08 -3.59
N THR A 27 -0.71 0.26 -4.27
CA THR A 27 -2.06 -0.23 -3.91
C THR A 27 -2.15 -1.75 -4.05
N GLN A 28 -1.59 -2.33 -5.11
CA GLN A 28 -1.55 -3.78 -5.30
C GLN A 28 -0.76 -4.48 -4.19
N MET A 29 0.40 -3.93 -3.81
CA MET A 29 1.19 -4.48 -2.71
C MET A 29 0.49 -4.35 -1.35
N LEU A 30 -0.16 -3.20 -1.07
CA LEU A 30 -0.96 -3.03 0.15
C LEU A 30 -2.12 -4.02 0.22
N ASN A 31 -2.81 -4.26 -0.90
CA ASN A 31 -3.89 -5.25 -0.98
C ASN A 31 -3.37 -6.70 -0.80
N ALA A 32 -2.11 -6.95 -1.15
CA ALA A 32 -1.44 -8.23 -0.95
C ALA A 32 -0.80 -8.36 0.44
N ASP A 33 -1.16 -7.51 1.39
CA ASP A 33 -0.65 -7.51 2.78
C ASP A 33 0.84 -7.21 2.95
N ALA A 34 1.50 -6.67 1.92
CA ALA A 34 2.86 -6.20 2.08
C ALA A 34 2.91 -5.02 3.07
N ASP A 35 3.98 -4.98 3.86
CA ASP A 35 4.13 -3.94 4.87
C ASP A 35 4.38 -2.56 4.25
N LEU A 36 3.78 -1.53 4.85
CA LEU A 36 3.87 -0.17 4.31
C LEU A 36 5.31 0.34 4.30
N VAL A 37 6.11 0.03 5.32
CA VAL A 37 7.51 0.47 5.39
C VAL A 37 8.30 -0.18 4.25
N SER A 38 8.09 -1.48 4.04
CA SER A 38 8.69 -2.22 2.92
C SER A 38 8.29 -1.66 1.54
N ILE A 39 7.02 -1.28 1.36
CA ILE A 39 6.54 -0.67 0.11
C ILE A 39 7.16 0.71 -0.08
N GLN A 40 7.27 1.51 0.99
CA GLN A 40 7.86 2.84 0.89
C GLN A 40 9.35 2.80 0.59
N ASP A 41 10.10 1.87 1.20
CA ASP A 41 11.52 1.64 0.90
C ASP A 41 11.72 1.16 -0.54
N LEU A 42 10.91 0.20 -1.00
CA LEU A 42 10.94 -0.31 -2.38
C LEU A 42 10.64 0.77 -3.41
N LEU A 43 9.77 1.72 -3.08
CA LEU A 43 9.39 2.82 -3.96
C LEU A 43 10.34 4.04 -3.81
N GLY A 44 11.15 4.10 -2.77
CA GLY A 44 12.23 5.06 -2.57
C GLY A 44 11.80 6.37 -1.89
N HIS A 45 12.56 6.78 -0.88
CA HIS A 45 12.36 8.00 -0.10
C HIS A 45 13.37 9.10 -0.45
N SER A 46 12.87 10.29 -0.81
CA SER A 46 13.51 11.54 -0.36
C SER A 46 12.61 12.77 -0.46
N ARG A 47 11.51 12.74 -1.21
CA ARG A 47 10.43 13.75 -1.17
C ARG A 47 9.25 13.22 -1.97
N ILE A 48 8.05 13.72 -1.68
CA ILE A 48 6.90 13.96 -2.59
C ILE A 48 5.58 13.49 -1.96
N LYS A 49 4.79 14.47 -1.47
CA LYS A 49 3.32 14.69 -1.50
C LYS A 49 2.27 13.54 -1.60
N THR A 50 2.61 12.25 -1.61
CA THR A 50 1.65 11.15 -1.81
C THR A 50 1.54 10.15 -0.67
N THR A 51 2.27 10.40 0.42
CA THR A 51 2.14 9.70 1.71
C THR A 51 0.70 9.73 2.24
N GLN A 52 -0.06 10.81 1.99
CA GLN A 52 -1.39 11.01 2.56
C GLN A 52 -2.43 9.98 2.08
N ARG A 53 -2.33 9.54 0.80
CA ARG A 53 -3.20 8.48 0.28
C ARG A 53 -2.82 7.11 0.84
N TYR A 54 -1.52 6.88 1.06
CA TYR A 54 -1.06 5.64 1.71
C TYR A 54 -1.45 5.59 3.18
N CYS A 55 -1.46 6.72 3.90
CA CYS A 55 -1.92 6.78 5.29
C CYS A 55 -3.35 6.27 5.47
N ASN A 56 -4.27 6.61 4.56
CA ASN A 56 -5.65 6.12 4.65
C ASN A 56 -5.74 4.60 4.49
N ILE A 57 -4.99 4.03 3.56
CA ILE A 57 -5.00 2.57 3.33
C ILE A 57 -4.23 1.84 4.44
N SER A 58 -3.13 2.43 4.94
CA SER A 58 -2.39 1.86 6.07
C SER A 58 -3.20 1.88 7.35
N ASN A 59 -4.04 2.88 7.58
CA ASN A 59 -4.95 2.91 8.75
C ASN A 59 -5.88 1.69 8.76
N LEU A 60 -6.41 1.30 7.61
CA LEU A 60 -7.24 0.08 7.48
C LEU A 60 -6.43 -1.19 7.77
N LYS A 61 -5.17 -1.26 7.27
CA LYS A 61 -4.28 -2.39 7.55
C LYS A 61 -3.94 -2.50 9.04
N VAL A 62 -3.54 -1.38 9.67
CA VAL A 62 -3.21 -1.31 11.10
C VAL A 62 -4.41 -1.73 11.95
N GLN A 63 -5.61 -1.24 11.61
CA GLN A 63 -6.84 -1.62 12.29
C GLN A 63 -7.10 -3.13 12.19
N ARG A 64 -6.96 -3.71 11.00
CA ARG A 64 -7.14 -5.16 10.80
C ARG A 64 -6.09 -5.98 11.54
N ASP A 65 -4.83 -5.57 11.49
CA ASP A 65 -3.73 -6.28 12.15
C ASP A 65 -3.88 -6.22 13.68
N TYR A 66 -4.35 -5.09 14.22
CA TYR A 66 -4.76 -4.96 15.63
C TYR A 66 -5.87 -5.95 16.01
N PHE A 67 -6.96 -5.99 15.24
CA PHE A 67 -8.06 -6.93 15.53
C PHE A 67 -7.63 -8.39 15.44
N LYS A 68 -6.80 -8.76 14.45
CA LYS A 68 -6.22 -10.11 14.34
C LYS A 68 -5.37 -10.45 15.57
N ALA A 69 -4.48 -9.55 15.98
CA ALA A 69 -3.65 -9.75 17.16
C ALA A 69 -4.50 -9.89 18.43
N MET A 70 -5.53 -9.06 18.57
CA MET A 70 -6.45 -9.12 19.70
C MET A 70 -7.24 -10.43 19.74
N GLN A 71 -7.71 -10.94 18.60
CA GLN A 71 -8.37 -12.25 18.52
C GLN A 71 -7.45 -13.38 19.01
N VAL A 72 -6.18 -13.38 18.59
CA VAL A 72 -5.20 -14.38 19.05
C VAL A 72 -4.96 -14.28 20.56
N ILE A 73 -4.89 -13.07 21.11
CA ILE A 73 -4.71 -12.85 22.55
C ILE A 73 -5.93 -13.37 23.32
N LEU A 74 -7.15 -13.00 22.91
CA LEU A 74 -8.40 -13.44 23.56
C LEU A 74 -8.55 -14.97 23.56
N GLN A 75 -8.19 -15.64 22.47
CA GLN A 75 -8.17 -17.10 22.39
C GLN A 75 -7.17 -17.74 23.36
N ARG A 76 -6.02 -17.09 23.59
CA ARG A 76 -4.97 -17.58 24.50
C ARG A 76 -5.26 -17.29 25.97
N THR A 77 -5.94 -16.19 26.28
CA THR A 77 -6.26 -15.81 27.66
C THR A 77 -7.56 -16.42 28.17
N GLY A 78 -8.34 -17.13 27.34
CA GLY A 78 -9.59 -17.78 27.75
C GLY A 78 -10.69 -16.80 28.15
N VAL A 79 -10.53 -15.51 27.86
CA VAL A 79 -11.52 -14.48 28.14
C VAL A 79 -12.44 -14.38 26.93
N ASN A 80 -13.61 -15.01 27.03
CA ASN A 80 -14.68 -14.87 26.05
C ASN A 80 -15.33 -13.48 26.25
N PRO A 81 -15.32 -12.56 25.26
CA PRO A 81 -16.09 -11.33 25.37
C PRO A 81 -17.58 -11.71 25.36
N LEU A 82 -18.30 -11.28 26.41
CA LEU A 82 -19.76 -11.36 26.51
C LEU A 82 -20.44 -10.57 25.39
#